data_AF-A0A9N9YYH4-F1
#
_entry.id   AF-A0A9N9YYH4-F1
#
_cell.length_a   1.000
_cell.length_b   1.000
_cell.length_c   1.000
_cell.angle_alpha   90.00
_cell.angle_beta   90.00
_cell.angle_gamma   90.00
#
_symmetry.space_group_name_H-M   'P 1'
#
loop_
_entity.id
_entity.type
_entity.pdbx_description
1 polymer ?
#
loop_
_entity_poly.entity_id
_entity_poly.type
_entity_poly.pdbx_seq_one_letter_code
_entity_poly.pdbx_strand_id
1 'polypeptide(L)'
;IPFIKNNRVFHQLGLLNTLLVLGAPLVHHSDGFRSKRHKFRRSNAFSLPEEKYLVKALYDDLPENAKNRYLPSKKVASISLTSTGSIVIGSDGAHSKTRSIMRHLALEVDPCLASVWDPEQPFTATYRCLWGSFDRPSDPGDSYETQGRGRSTVYLTGINKSWIFLYEKLLPAPEDEGQLQRERDSVNSKQALRIDG
;
A
#
# COMPACT_ATOMS: atom_id res chain seq x y z
N ILE A 1 -10.77 -24.16 -5.30
CA ILE A 1 -9.64 -23.22 -5.12
C ILE A 1 -9.97 -22.35 -3.91
N PRO A 2 -9.17 -22.31 -2.84
CA PRO A 2 -9.48 -21.48 -1.68
C PRO A 2 -9.48 -20.01 -2.11
N PHE A 3 -10.62 -19.34 -1.99
CA PHE A 3 -10.77 -17.94 -2.37
C PHE A 3 -10.01 -17.06 -1.35
N ILE A 4 -8.79 -16.66 -1.70
CA ILE A 4 -8.06 -15.62 -0.96
C ILE A 4 -8.85 -14.32 -1.16
N LYS A 5 -9.42 -13.76 -0.08
CA LYS A 5 -10.32 -12.58 -0.12
C LYS A 5 -9.74 -11.39 -0.89
N ASN A 6 -8.41 -11.24 -0.92
CA ASN A 6 -7.72 -10.14 -1.61
C ASN A 6 -7.69 -10.25 -3.15
N ASN A 7 -7.99 -11.41 -3.73
CA ASN A 7 -7.93 -11.60 -5.19
C ASN A 7 -9.29 -11.44 -5.89
N ARG A 8 -10.34 -11.11 -5.13
CA ARG A 8 -11.71 -11.00 -5.65
C ARG A 8 -11.83 -9.90 -6.72
N VAL A 9 -11.17 -8.76 -6.52
CA VAL A 9 -11.21 -7.64 -7.49
C VAL A 9 -10.63 -8.08 -8.83
N PHE A 10 -9.47 -8.75 -8.82
CA PHE A 10 -8.86 -9.26 -10.06
C PHE A 10 -9.70 -10.36 -10.72
N HIS A 11 -10.40 -11.17 -9.93
CA HIS A 11 -11.37 -12.13 -10.48
C HIS A 11 -12.54 -11.42 -11.16
N GLN A 12 -13.10 -10.39 -10.53
CA GLN A 12 -14.22 -9.62 -11.08
C GLN A 12 -13.84 -8.86 -12.36
N LEU A 13 -12.57 -8.46 -12.48
CA LEU A 13 -12.02 -7.84 -13.68
C LEU A 13 -11.54 -8.86 -14.73
N GLY A 14 -11.65 -10.17 -14.50
CA GLY A 14 -11.16 -11.20 -15.43
C GLY A 14 -9.63 -11.36 -15.48
N LEU A 15 -8.88 -10.56 -14.71
CA LEU A 15 -7.42 -10.50 -14.71
C LEU A 15 -6.74 -11.60 -13.89
N LEU A 16 -7.48 -12.31 -13.04
CA LEU A 16 -6.89 -13.23 -12.07
C LEU A 16 -6.00 -14.30 -12.72
N ASN A 17 -6.45 -14.93 -13.81
CA ASN A 17 -5.69 -15.99 -14.48
C ASN A 17 -4.39 -15.44 -15.08
N THR A 18 -4.44 -14.27 -15.71
CA THR A 18 -3.26 -13.57 -16.25
C THR A 18 -2.26 -13.27 -15.14
N LEU A 19 -2.73 -12.77 -14.00
CA LEU A 19 -1.86 -12.46 -12.86
C LEU A 19 -1.29 -13.72 -12.20
N LEU A 20 -2.03 -14.84 -12.19
CA LEU A 20 -1.54 -16.14 -11.70
C LEU A 20 -0.46 -16.75 -12.61
N VAL A 21 -0.42 -16.40 -13.90
CA VAL A 21 0.70 -16.78 -14.79
C VAL A 21 1.93 -15.91 -14.53
N LEU A 22 1.71 -14.63 -14.23
CA LEU A 22 2.78 -13.66 -14.01
C LEU A 22 3.39 -13.73 -12.62
N GLY A 23 2.69 -14.28 -11.63
CA GLY A 23 3.14 -14.37 -10.25
C GLY A 23 2.84 -15.71 -9.60
N ALA A 24 3.26 -15.85 -8.35
CA ALA A 24 2.92 -17.02 -7.54
C ALA A 24 2.06 -16.56 -6.36
N PRO A 25 0.96 -17.26 -6.02
CA PRO A 25 0.34 -17.03 -4.72
C PRO A 25 1.40 -17.22 -3.64
N LEU A 26 1.35 -16.44 -2.54
CA LEU A 26 2.22 -16.76 -1.40
C LEU A 26 1.64 -17.98 -0.73
N VAL A 27 2.07 -19.15 -1.20
CA VAL A 27 1.47 -20.44 -0.84
C VAL A 27 2.05 -20.94 0.48
N HIS A 28 3.25 -20.50 0.84
CA HIS A 28 4.04 -21.19 1.84
C HIS A 28 4.77 -20.19 2.76
N HIS A 29 4.45 -20.28 4.06
CA HIS A 29 5.29 -19.78 5.15
C HIS A 29 5.50 -18.28 5.27
N SER A 30 4.46 -17.43 5.22
CA SER A 30 4.52 -16.09 5.86
C SER A 30 4.69 -16.24 7.38
N ASP A 31 5.84 -16.74 7.77
CA ASP A 31 6.22 -17.02 9.13
C ASP A 31 6.96 -15.76 9.59
N GLY A 32 6.19 -14.85 10.18
CA GLY A 32 6.77 -13.73 10.88
C GLY A 32 7.49 -14.23 12.12
N PHE A 33 8.80 -14.03 12.21
CA PHE A 33 9.56 -14.33 13.41
C PHE A 33 9.86 -13.05 14.20
N ARG A 34 9.70 -13.11 15.52
CA ARG A 34 10.47 -12.22 16.42
C ARG A 34 11.89 -12.77 16.55
N SER A 35 12.87 -11.95 16.94
CA SER A 35 14.24 -12.42 17.26
C SER A 35 14.28 -13.60 18.25
N LYS A 36 13.24 -13.76 19.09
CA LYS A 36 13.02 -14.91 19.99
C LYS A 36 12.25 -16.09 19.37
N ARG A 37 12.15 -16.17 18.04
CA ARG A 37 11.43 -17.21 17.26
C ARG A 37 9.93 -17.36 17.53
N HIS A 38 9.28 -16.34 18.08
CA HIS A 38 7.82 -16.36 18.16
C HIS A 38 7.23 -16.22 16.75
N LYS A 39 6.35 -17.16 16.38
CA LYS A 39 5.75 -17.26 15.05
C LYS A 39 4.43 -16.51 15.00
N PHE A 40 4.32 -15.50 14.15
CA PHE A 40 3.06 -14.81 13.88
C PHE A 40 2.10 -15.70 13.07
N ARG A 41 0.79 -15.37 13.15
CA ARG A 41 -0.27 -16.10 12.45
C ARG A 41 -0.02 -16.06 10.95
N ARG A 42 -0.13 -17.22 10.28
CA ARG A 42 -0.03 -17.34 8.82
C ARG A 42 -1.02 -16.40 8.14
N SER A 43 -0.54 -15.65 7.16
CA SER A 43 -1.36 -14.82 6.29
C SER A 43 -1.26 -15.34 4.85
N ASN A 44 -2.40 -15.43 4.17
CA ASN A 44 -2.43 -15.78 2.77
C ASN A 44 -2.38 -14.48 1.98
N ALA A 45 -1.26 -14.20 1.34
CA ALA A 45 -1.08 -13.02 0.50
C ALA A 45 -0.76 -13.45 -0.94
N PHE A 46 -0.81 -12.51 -1.88
CA PHE A 46 -0.44 -12.75 -3.27
C PHE A 46 0.88 -12.02 -3.53
N SER A 47 1.90 -12.76 -3.97
CA SER A 47 3.16 -12.15 -4.39
C SER A 47 3.09 -11.90 -5.87
N LEU A 48 2.93 -10.62 -6.20
CA LEU A 48 3.28 -10.16 -7.52
C LEU A 48 4.80 -9.97 -7.56
N PRO A 49 5.51 -10.60 -8.50
CA PRO A 49 6.95 -10.55 -8.53
C PRO A 49 7.47 -9.14 -8.82
N GLU A 50 6.74 -8.33 -9.61
CA GLU A 50 7.11 -6.93 -9.87
C GLU A 50 5.87 -6.07 -10.21
N GLU A 51 5.83 -4.85 -9.65
CA GLU A 51 4.74 -3.87 -9.88
C GLU A 51 4.52 -3.57 -11.36
N LYS A 52 5.60 -3.55 -12.15
CA LYS A 52 5.55 -3.24 -13.59
C LYS A 52 4.69 -4.22 -14.39
N TYR A 53 4.66 -5.50 -14.01
CA TYR A 53 3.85 -6.51 -14.71
C TYR A 53 2.37 -6.35 -14.37
N LEU A 54 2.04 -5.98 -13.13
CA LEU A 54 0.66 -5.68 -12.75
C LEU A 54 0.13 -4.48 -13.53
N VAL A 55 0.88 -3.37 -13.54
CA VAL A 55 0.47 -2.15 -14.27
C VAL A 55 0.30 -2.43 -15.76
N LYS A 56 1.23 -3.20 -16.36
CA LYS A 56 1.13 -3.61 -17.75
C LYS A 56 -0.12 -4.46 -18.01
N ALA A 57 -0.37 -5.49 -17.19
CA ALA A 57 -1.55 -6.34 -17.34
C ALA A 57 -2.86 -5.54 -17.23
N LEU A 58 -2.93 -4.59 -16.27
CA LEU A 58 -4.07 -3.69 -16.12
C LEU A 58 -4.26 -2.80 -17.35
N TYR A 59 -3.17 -2.26 -17.92
CA TYR A 59 -3.23 -1.40 -19.09
C TYR A 59 -3.62 -2.16 -20.37
N ASP A 60 -3.03 -3.34 -20.59
CA ASP A 60 -3.26 -4.14 -21.80
C ASP A 60 -4.73 -4.61 -21.90
N ASP A 61 -5.35 -4.88 -20.75
CA ASP A 61 -6.75 -5.33 -20.64
C ASP A 61 -7.78 -4.18 -20.81
N LEU A 62 -7.32 -2.93 -20.86
CA LEU A 62 -8.21 -1.81 -21.13
C LEU A 62 -8.80 -1.92 -22.56
N PRO A 63 -10.09 -1.62 -22.74
CA PRO A 63 -10.68 -1.42 -24.06
C PRO A 63 -9.93 -0.34 -24.86
N GLU A 64 -9.84 -0.50 -26.19
CA GLU A 64 -9.10 0.44 -27.06
C GLU A 64 -9.59 1.89 -26.95
N ASN A 65 -10.90 2.10 -26.79
CA ASN A 65 -11.46 3.43 -26.55
C ASN A 65 -11.00 4.03 -25.21
N ALA A 66 -10.71 3.22 -24.20
CA ALA A 66 -10.14 3.67 -22.93
C ALA A 66 -8.64 3.97 -23.06
N LYS A 67 -7.87 3.13 -23.77
CA LYS A 67 -6.45 3.37 -24.06
C LYS A 67 -6.24 4.69 -24.82
N ASN A 68 -7.09 4.99 -25.79
CA ASN A 68 -7.04 6.26 -26.55
C ASN A 68 -7.30 7.51 -25.69
N ARG A 69 -7.95 7.35 -24.54
CA ARG A 69 -8.18 8.44 -23.56
C ARG A 69 -7.16 8.44 -22.44
N TYR A 70 -6.24 7.48 -22.42
CA TYR A 70 -5.16 7.46 -21.45
C TYR A 70 -4.08 8.45 -21.87
N LEU A 71 -3.86 9.48 -21.06
CA LEU A 71 -2.94 10.58 -21.37
C LEU A 71 -1.70 10.48 -20.47
N PRO A 72 -0.64 9.76 -20.90
CA PRO A 72 0.59 9.66 -20.11
C PRO A 72 1.28 11.02 -20.00
N SER A 73 2.12 11.17 -18.98
CA SER A 73 2.90 12.39 -18.72
C SER A 73 2.08 13.66 -18.49
N LYS A 74 0.76 13.54 -18.23
CA LYS A 74 -0.09 14.63 -17.78
C LYS A 74 -0.23 14.61 -16.26
N LYS A 75 -0.22 15.79 -15.65
CA LYS A 75 -0.43 15.98 -14.21
C LYS A 75 -1.66 16.85 -13.98
N VAL A 76 -2.43 16.54 -12.96
CA VAL A 76 -3.57 17.38 -12.55
C VAL A 76 -3.04 18.75 -12.09
N ALA A 77 -3.57 19.82 -12.69
CA ALA A 77 -3.20 21.19 -12.35
C ALA A 77 -4.25 21.83 -11.44
N SER A 78 -5.50 21.79 -11.86
CA SER A 78 -6.67 22.34 -11.18
C SER A 78 -7.91 21.49 -11.49
N ILE A 79 -8.96 21.65 -10.69
CA ILE A 79 -10.29 21.04 -10.90
C ILE A 79 -11.30 22.18 -10.77
N SER A 80 -12.27 22.21 -11.68
CA SER A 80 -13.39 23.15 -11.63
C SER A 80 -14.70 22.37 -11.55
N LEU A 81 -15.60 22.83 -10.69
CA LEU A 81 -16.93 22.23 -10.54
C LEU A 81 -17.85 22.81 -11.61
N THR A 82 -18.54 21.93 -12.33
CA THR A 82 -19.57 22.31 -13.30
C THR A 82 -20.87 21.61 -12.93
N SER A 83 -22.02 22.15 -13.31
CA SER A 83 -23.35 21.58 -13.00
C SER A 83 -23.67 20.30 -13.78
N THR A 84 -22.77 19.84 -14.66
CA THR A 84 -22.95 18.65 -15.48
C THR A 84 -22.46 17.40 -14.75
N GLY A 85 -23.18 16.28 -14.88
CA GLY A 85 -22.97 15.01 -14.16
C GLY A 85 -21.69 14.22 -14.46
N SER A 86 -20.56 14.91 -14.59
CA SER A 86 -19.24 14.32 -14.68
C SER A 86 -18.67 14.01 -13.29
N ILE A 87 -17.89 12.94 -13.19
CA ILE A 87 -17.26 12.51 -11.93
C ILE A 87 -15.74 12.54 -12.10
N VAL A 88 -15.05 13.09 -11.10
CA VAL A 88 -13.59 13.02 -10.99
C VAL A 88 -13.24 12.00 -9.91
N ILE A 89 -12.37 11.04 -10.25
CA ILE A 89 -11.89 10.01 -9.32
C ILE A 89 -10.40 10.23 -9.06
N GLY A 90 -10.03 10.51 -7.81
CA GLY A 90 -8.64 10.69 -7.39
C GLY A 90 -7.96 9.36 -7.10
N SER A 91 -7.19 8.84 -8.07
CA SER A 91 -6.37 7.64 -7.94
C SER A 91 -4.87 7.95 -8.08
N ASP A 92 -4.44 9.11 -7.57
CA ASP A 92 -3.11 9.70 -7.70
C ASP A 92 -2.20 9.51 -6.45
N GLY A 93 -2.52 8.52 -5.62
CA GLY A 93 -1.64 7.99 -4.58
C GLY A 93 -1.59 8.81 -3.28
N ALA A 94 -0.56 8.57 -2.46
CA ALA A 94 -0.44 9.17 -1.13
C ALA A 94 -0.35 10.70 -1.17
N HIS A 95 0.34 11.27 -2.16
CA HIS A 95 0.46 12.71 -2.40
C HIS A 95 -0.60 13.23 -3.39
N SER A 96 -1.84 12.73 -3.26
CA SER A 96 -2.96 13.06 -4.14
C SER A 96 -3.19 14.57 -4.26
N LYS A 97 -2.98 15.12 -5.45
CA LYS A 97 -3.31 16.51 -5.76
C LYS A 97 -4.81 16.70 -5.94
N THR A 98 -5.50 15.66 -6.41
CA THR A 98 -6.96 15.62 -6.49
C THR A 98 -7.58 15.84 -5.10
N ARG A 99 -7.09 15.13 -4.07
CA ARG A 99 -7.57 15.28 -2.70
C ARG A 99 -7.36 16.70 -2.17
N SER A 100 -6.18 17.28 -2.35
CA SER A 100 -5.89 18.64 -1.87
C SER A 100 -6.76 19.70 -2.57
N ILE A 101 -6.96 19.60 -3.90
CA ILE A 101 -7.82 20.54 -4.63
C ILE A 101 -9.28 20.40 -4.19
N MET A 102 -9.80 19.17 -4.09
CA MET A 102 -11.19 18.93 -3.67
C MET A 102 -11.44 19.39 -2.23
N ARG A 103 -10.46 19.23 -1.33
CA ARG A 103 -10.53 19.77 0.03
C ARG A 103 -10.64 21.30 0.01
N HIS A 104 -9.81 21.97 -0.78
CA HIS A 104 -9.84 23.43 -0.90
C HIS A 104 -11.20 23.93 -1.39
N LEU A 105 -11.71 23.35 -2.49
CA LEU A 105 -13.02 23.69 -3.04
C LEU A 105 -14.16 23.49 -2.02
N ALA A 106 -14.10 22.42 -1.24
CA ALA A 106 -15.12 22.17 -0.22
C ALA A 106 -15.07 23.19 0.94
N LEU A 107 -13.87 23.60 1.35
CA LEU A 107 -13.68 24.63 2.38
C LEU A 107 -14.09 26.03 1.91
N GLU A 108 -13.98 26.31 0.60
CA GLU A 108 -14.50 27.55 0.01
C GLU A 108 -16.04 27.59 0.05
N VAL A 109 -16.71 26.45 -0.13
CA VAL A 109 -18.17 26.35 -0.07
C VAL A 109 -18.69 26.34 1.37
N ASP A 110 -18.03 25.60 2.25
CA ASP A 110 -18.38 25.50 3.67
C ASP A 110 -17.13 25.59 4.56
N PRO A 111 -16.79 26.79 5.05
CA PRO A 111 -15.66 26.99 5.94
C PRO A 111 -15.76 26.24 7.28
N CYS A 112 -16.96 25.88 7.74
CA CYS A 112 -17.14 25.18 9.01
C CYS A 112 -16.53 23.77 8.97
N LEU A 113 -16.39 23.17 7.79
CA LEU A 113 -15.74 21.88 7.59
C LEU A 113 -14.29 21.86 8.11
N ALA A 114 -13.61 23.01 8.16
CA ALA A 114 -12.27 23.13 8.72
C ALA A 114 -12.18 22.65 10.18
N SER A 115 -13.25 22.82 10.96
CA SER A 115 -13.30 22.41 12.36
C SER A 115 -13.57 20.92 12.55
N VAL A 116 -14.17 20.27 11.55
CA VAL A 116 -14.56 18.85 11.58
C VAL A 116 -13.48 17.97 10.97
N TRP A 117 -12.74 18.49 9.98
CA TRP A 117 -11.73 17.74 9.28
C TRP A 117 -10.38 17.78 9.98
N ASP A 118 -9.75 16.61 10.09
CA ASP A 118 -8.38 16.52 10.57
C ASP A 118 -7.46 17.43 9.74
N PRO A 119 -6.47 18.08 10.38
CA PRO A 119 -5.42 18.78 9.66
C PRO A 119 -4.69 17.79 8.75
N GLU A 120 -4.18 18.26 7.59
CA GLU A 120 -3.35 17.43 6.72
C GLU A 120 -2.01 17.13 7.40
N GLN A 121 -1.99 16.12 8.27
CA GLN A 121 -0.78 15.62 8.93
C GLN A 121 -0.37 14.31 8.24
N PRO A 122 0.65 14.34 7.36
CA PRO A 122 1.16 13.12 6.76
C PRO A 122 1.77 12.24 7.85
N PHE A 123 1.31 10.99 7.92
CA PHE A 123 1.93 9.98 8.77
C PHE A 123 3.30 9.62 8.19
N THR A 124 4.33 10.33 8.66
CA THR A 124 5.67 10.25 8.10
C THR A 124 6.43 9.09 8.76
N ALA A 125 6.44 7.93 8.11
CA ALA A 125 7.30 6.82 8.49
C ALA A 125 8.63 6.94 7.74
N THR A 126 9.70 7.31 8.45
CA THR A 126 11.05 7.33 7.87
C THR A 126 11.73 5.98 8.05
N TYR A 127 12.17 5.39 6.95
CA TYR A 127 12.91 4.13 6.95
C TYR A 127 13.95 4.13 5.83
N ARG A 128 14.99 3.30 5.99
CA ARG A 128 15.91 2.93 4.92
C ARG A 128 15.65 1.49 4.53
N CYS A 129 15.71 1.21 3.24
CA CYS A 129 15.64 -0.13 2.70
C CYS A 129 16.91 -0.42 1.91
N LEU A 130 17.69 -1.42 2.33
CA LEU A 130 18.65 -2.07 1.47
C LEU A 130 17.97 -3.29 0.86
N TRP A 131 18.04 -3.44 -0.46
CA TRP A 131 17.40 -4.56 -1.13
C TRP A 131 18.33 -5.17 -2.18
N GLY A 132 18.05 -6.42 -2.53
CA GLY A 132 18.77 -7.14 -3.58
C GLY A 132 17.90 -8.23 -4.20
N SER A 133 18.27 -8.66 -5.39
CA SER A 133 17.64 -9.77 -6.10
C SER A 133 18.68 -10.79 -6.55
N PHE A 134 18.33 -12.07 -6.51
CA PHE A 134 19.21 -13.18 -6.89
C PHE A 134 18.41 -14.32 -7.52
N ASP A 135 19.13 -15.27 -8.13
CA ASP A 135 18.51 -16.46 -8.70
C ASP A 135 17.81 -17.26 -7.61
N ARG A 136 16.63 -17.78 -7.96
CA ARG A 136 15.69 -18.39 -7.03
C ARG A 136 16.31 -19.61 -6.30
N PRO A 137 16.49 -19.56 -4.96
CA PRO A 137 16.97 -20.71 -4.20
C PRO A 137 15.85 -21.48 -3.46
N SER A 138 14.61 -20.98 -3.46
CA SER A 138 13.45 -21.62 -2.81
C SER A 138 12.24 -21.68 -3.74
N ASP A 139 11.09 -22.22 -3.32
CA ASP A 139 9.95 -22.41 -4.22
C ASP A 139 9.18 -21.10 -4.49
N PRO A 140 8.60 -20.90 -5.70
CA PRO A 140 7.77 -19.74 -5.99
C PRO A 140 6.62 -19.62 -4.99
N GLY A 141 6.46 -18.43 -4.42
CA GLY A 141 5.44 -18.18 -3.40
C GLY A 141 5.93 -18.35 -1.96
N ASP A 142 7.18 -18.76 -1.74
CA ASP A 142 7.80 -18.68 -0.42
C ASP A 142 8.00 -17.21 -0.01
N SER A 143 7.64 -16.89 1.23
CA SER A 143 7.79 -15.54 1.78
C SER A 143 8.09 -15.57 3.26
N TYR A 144 9.28 -15.15 3.68
CA TYR A 144 9.69 -15.14 5.07
C TYR A 144 9.88 -13.72 5.56
N GLU A 145 9.38 -13.40 6.76
CA GLU A 145 9.59 -12.09 7.35
C GLU A 145 10.11 -12.21 8.79
N THR A 146 10.98 -11.29 9.19
CA THR A 146 11.44 -11.20 10.57
C THR A 146 11.37 -9.76 11.02
N GLN A 147 10.84 -9.54 12.21
CA GLN A 147 10.69 -8.21 12.79
C GLN A 147 11.49 -8.10 14.08
N GLY A 148 12.34 -7.08 14.14
CA GLY A 148 13.13 -6.68 15.29
C GLY A 148 12.76 -5.25 15.74
N ARG A 149 13.40 -4.78 16.82
CA ARG A 149 13.19 -3.41 17.29
C ARG A 149 13.81 -2.44 16.27
N GLY A 150 12.96 -1.75 15.51
CA GLY A 150 13.38 -0.76 14.52
C GLY A 150 14.04 -1.36 13.26
N ARG A 151 13.93 -2.67 13.04
CA ARG A 151 14.46 -3.35 11.85
C ARG A 151 13.52 -4.45 11.40
N SER A 152 13.45 -4.71 10.11
CA SER A 152 12.78 -5.90 9.58
C SER A 152 13.49 -6.44 8.36
N THR A 153 13.32 -7.73 8.13
CA THR A 153 13.82 -8.41 6.94
C THR A 153 12.65 -9.11 6.27
N VAL A 154 12.54 -8.96 4.96
CA VAL A 154 11.55 -9.66 4.14
C VAL A 154 12.31 -10.39 3.04
N TYR A 155 12.07 -11.68 2.89
CA TYR A 155 12.57 -12.50 1.80
C TYR A 155 11.37 -13.05 1.02
N LEU A 156 11.31 -12.76 -0.28
CA LEU A 156 10.22 -13.16 -1.16
C LEU A 156 10.77 -13.95 -2.34
N THR A 157 10.06 -14.99 -2.74
CA THR A 157 10.42 -15.79 -3.90
C THR A 157 9.33 -15.72 -4.96
N GLY A 158 9.68 -15.15 -6.12
CA GLY A 158 8.82 -15.14 -7.31
C GLY A 158 9.11 -16.32 -8.23
N ILE A 159 8.55 -16.26 -9.43
CA ILE A 159 8.71 -17.33 -10.44
C ILE A 159 10.17 -17.46 -10.88
N ASN A 160 10.82 -16.33 -11.20
CA ASN A 160 12.16 -16.31 -11.81
C ASN A 160 13.28 -15.87 -10.86
N LYS A 161 12.95 -15.06 -9.85
CA LYS A 161 13.93 -14.45 -8.94
C LYS A 161 13.41 -14.47 -7.50
N SER A 162 14.34 -14.33 -6.57
CA SER A 162 14.03 -14.00 -5.19
C SER A 162 14.56 -12.61 -4.83
N TRP A 163 13.93 -12.00 -3.83
CA TRP A 163 14.28 -10.69 -3.32
C TRP A 163 14.50 -10.75 -1.81
N ILE A 164 15.45 -9.98 -1.34
CA ILE A 164 15.63 -9.69 0.09
C ILE A 164 15.52 -8.18 0.30
N PHE A 165 14.79 -7.80 1.34
CA PHE A 165 14.62 -6.43 1.78
C PHE A 165 15.04 -6.34 3.24
N LEU A 166 15.93 -5.40 3.54
CA LEU A 166 16.41 -5.10 4.88
C LEU A 166 15.98 -3.67 5.21
N TYR A 167 15.02 -3.56 6.10
CA TYR A 167 14.48 -2.29 6.56
C TYR A 167 15.11 -1.89 7.88
N GLU A 168 15.45 -0.62 8.00
CA GLU A 168 15.79 0.04 9.25
C GLU A 168 14.89 1.25 9.44
N LYS A 169 14.24 1.34 10.60
CA LYS A 169 13.49 2.52 11.02
C LYS A 169 14.51 3.63 11.30
N LEU A 170 14.36 4.75 10.62
CA LEU A 170 15.07 5.95 10.96
C LEU A 170 14.38 6.61 12.15
N LEU A 171 15.17 7.20 13.04
CA LEU A 171 14.58 8.09 14.03
C LEU A 171 14.06 9.34 13.29
N PRO A 172 12.84 9.80 13.62
CA PRO A 172 12.37 11.12 13.22
C PRO A 172 13.42 12.20 13.54
N ALA A 173 13.37 13.34 12.84
CA ALA A 173 14.07 14.53 13.32
C ALA A 173 13.55 14.89 14.74
N PRO A 174 14.32 15.58 15.59
CA PRO A 174 13.91 15.91 16.96
C PRO A 174 12.52 16.59 17.07
N GLU A 175 12.11 17.31 16.02
CA GLU A 175 10.82 18.01 15.90
C GLU A 175 9.63 17.05 15.72
N ASP A 176 9.86 15.91 15.07
CA ASP A 176 8.86 14.87 14.77
C ASP A 176 8.68 13.87 15.93
N GLU A 177 9.67 13.75 16.85
CA GLU A 177 9.58 12.90 18.05
C GLU A 177 8.43 13.30 18.97
N GLY A 178 8.19 14.61 19.13
CA GLY A 178 7.11 15.13 19.97
C GLY A 178 5.71 14.85 19.41
N GLN A 179 5.54 14.77 18.09
CA GLN A 179 4.27 14.35 17.47
C GLN A 179 4.05 12.85 17.65
N LEU A 180 5.06 12.03 17.36
CA LEU A 180 4.99 10.57 17.48
C LEU A 180 4.73 10.08 18.90
N GLN A 181 5.24 10.79 19.92
CA GLN A 181 4.97 10.47 21.32
C GLN A 181 3.51 10.78 21.69
N ARG A 182 2.99 11.95 21.32
CA ARG A 182 1.58 12.33 21.55
C ARG A 182 0.62 11.35 20.88
N GLU A 183 0.95 10.89 19.67
CA GLU A 183 0.14 9.90 18.96
C GLU A 183 0.18 8.52 19.61
N ARG A 184 1.35 8.05 20.07
CA ARG A 184 1.46 6.80 20.85
C ARG A 184 0.58 6.82 22.09
N ASP A 185 0.58 7.94 22.80
CA ASP A 185 -0.22 8.11 24.01
C ASP A 185 -1.73 8.14 23.67
N SER A 186 -2.11 8.67 22.50
CA SER A 186 -3.50 8.62 21.99
C SER A 186 -3.96 7.20 21.57
N VAL A 187 -3.07 6.40 20.99
CA VAL A 187 -3.38 5.02 20.58
C VAL A 187 -3.49 4.12 21.82
N ASN A 188 -2.58 4.28 22.77
CA ASN A 188 -2.58 3.53 24.02
C ASN A 188 -3.83 3.82 24.86
N SER A 189 -4.27 5.08 24.93
CA SER A 189 -5.52 5.46 25.62
C SER A 189 -6.76 4.90 24.93
N LYS A 190 -6.83 4.90 23.60
CA LYS A 190 -7.94 4.27 22.84
C LYS A 190 -7.97 2.74 22.96
N GLN A 191 -6.82 2.09 23.12
CA GLN A 191 -6.75 0.64 23.37
C GLN A 191 -7.16 0.29 24.80
N ALA A 192 -6.76 1.07 25.81
CA ALA A 192 -7.19 0.87 27.19
C ALA A 192 -8.73 0.91 27.32
N LEU A 193 -9.37 1.89 26.68
CA LEU A 193 -10.83 2.03 26.66
C LEU A 193 -11.59 0.89 25.95
N ARG A 194 -10.91 0.03 25.18
CA ARG A 194 -11.52 -1.13 24.52
C ARG A 194 -11.39 -2.43 25.31
N ILE A 195 -10.58 -2.45 26.37
CA ILE A 195 -10.34 -3.65 27.19
C ILE A 195 -11.25 -3.66 28.43
N ASP A 196 -11.81 -2.50 28.79
CA ASP A 196 -12.70 -2.33 29.95
C ASP A 196 -14.21 -2.34 29.58
N GLY A 197 -14.59 -2.93 28.43
CA GLY A 197 -15.97 -3.01 27.93
C GLY A 197 -16.44 -4.42 27.63
#